data_AF-A0A925HN50-F1
#
_entry.id   AF-A0A925HN50-F1
#
_cell.length_a   1.000
_cell.length_b   1.000
_cell.length_c   1.000
_cell.angle_alpha   90.00
_cell.angle_beta   90.00
_cell.angle_gamma   90.00
#
_symmetry.space_group_name_H-M   'P 1'
#
loop_
_entity.id
_entity.type
_entity.pdbx_description
1 polymer ?
#
loop_
_entity_poly.entity_id
_entity_poly.type
_entity_poly.pdbx_seq_one_letter_code
_entity_poly.pdbx_strand_id
1 'polypeptide(L)'
;MPVDTDERIGVFVTPPSSLPQLVPSRTCLQCDVCCRFPDPDSALRPYFTEHEITAALARGIEETAFPARRGSQVILVPASDGEGYLCPAFDATTSTCRIYEERPLDCQLYPLALMWEARHDQ
;
A
#
# COMPACT_ATOMS: atom_id res chain seq x y z
N MET A 1 -7.41 1.64 -58.57
CA MET A 1 -8.18 1.76 -57.31
C MET A 1 -7.27 1.26 -56.20
N PRO A 2 -7.00 2.08 -55.19
CA PRO A 2 -5.87 1.91 -54.28
C PRO A 2 -6.09 0.79 -53.27
N VAL A 3 -4.97 0.16 -52.91
CA VAL A 3 -4.84 -0.78 -51.79
C VAL A 3 -4.94 0.05 -50.51
N ASP A 4 -5.89 -0.27 -49.64
CA ASP A 4 -5.98 0.33 -48.31
C ASP A 4 -5.36 -0.68 -47.33
N THR A 5 -4.12 -0.41 -46.97
CA THR A 5 -3.37 -1.20 -45.98
C THR A 5 -3.30 -0.37 -44.70
N ASP A 6 -4.42 -0.30 -43.98
CA ASP A 6 -4.44 0.27 -42.62
C ASP A 6 -3.97 -0.81 -41.63
N GLU A 7 -2.67 -1.09 -41.67
CA GLU A 7 -2.01 -1.90 -40.66
C GLU A 7 -1.82 -1.04 -39.41
N ARG A 8 -2.86 -0.96 -38.57
CA ARG A 8 -2.78 -0.37 -37.23
C ARG A 8 -1.95 -1.30 -36.34
N ILE A 9 -0.64 -1.17 -36.44
CA ILE A 9 0.30 -1.73 -35.47
C ILE A 9 0.04 -1.00 -34.14
N GLY A 10 -0.85 -1.57 -33.33
CA GLY A 10 -0.99 -1.17 -31.93
C GLY A 10 0.35 -1.35 -31.25
N VAL A 11 0.93 -0.26 -30.75
CA VAL A 11 2.12 -0.32 -29.90
C VAL A 11 1.73 -1.08 -28.65
N PHE A 12 2.12 -2.35 -28.57
CA PHE A 12 2.05 -3.13 -27.34
C PHE A 12 3.11 -2.58 -26.40
N VAL A 13 2.70 -1.63 -25.56
CA VAL A 13 3.52 -1.16 -24.45
C VAL A 13 3.61 -2.33 -23.47
N THR A 14 4.81 -2.88 -23.27
CA THR A 14 5.07 -3.77 -22.15
C THR A 14 4.81 -2.97 -20.88
N PRO A 15 3.79 -3.32 -20.06
CA PRO A 15 3.55 -2.58 -18.84
C PRO A 15 4.79 -2.69 -17.95
N PRO A 16 5.15 -1.61 -17.23
CA PRO A 16 6.21 -1.69 -16.24
C PRO A 16 5.91 -2.83 -15.27
N SER A 17 6.95 -3.54 -14.82
CA SER A 17 6.82 -4.62 -13.83
C SER A 17 6.40 -4.12 -12.44
N SER A 18 6.27 -2.80 -12.26
CA SER A 18 5.82 -2.13 -11.04
C SER A 18 4.61 -1.24 -11.31
N LEU A 19 3.73 -1.13 -10.32
CA LEU A 19 2.57 -0.24 -10.38
C LEU A 19 3.03 1.22 -10.41
N PRO A 20 2.41 2.07 -11.25
CA PRO A 20 2.73 3.49 -11.27
C PRO A 20 2.33 4.13 -9.94
N GLN A 21 3.26 4.86 -9.32
CA GLN A 21 2.96 5.61 -8.11
C GLN A 21 2.01 6.77 -8.41
N LEU A 22 0.79 6.71 -7.90
CA LEU A 22 -0.26 7.71 -8.14
C LEU A 22 -0.01 9.00 -7.35
N VAL A 23 0.41 8.86 -6.09
CA VAL A 23 0.68 10.00 -5.19
C VAL A 23 2.19 10.22 -5.11
N PRO A 24 2.72 11.37 -5.53
CA PRO A 24 4.16 11.64 -5.50
C PRO A 24 4.77 11.44 -4.11
N SER A 25 6.01 10.97 -4.05
CA SER A 25 6.62 10.60 -2.76
C SER A 25 6.70 11.75 -1.78
N ARG A 26 7.04 12.94 -2.28
CA ARG A 26 7.03 14.17 -1.49
C ARG A 26 5.66 14.45 -0.88
N THR A 27 4.58 14.28 -1.64
CA THR A 27 3.21 14.48 -1.15
C THR A 27 2.86 13.45 -0.08
N CYS A 28 3.18 12.17 -0.29
CA CYS A 28 2.90 11.11 0.66
C CYS A 28 3.65 11.32 2.00
N LEU A 29 4.94 11.64 1.96
CA LEU A 29 5.77 11.86 3.16
C LEU A 29 5.42 13.16 3.91
N GLN A 30 4.68 14.06 3.27
CA GLN A 30 4.17 15.28 3.88
C GLN A 30 2.68 15.20 4.20
N CYS A 31 2.01 14.09 3.85
CA CYS A 31 0.58 13.95 4.11
C CYS A 31 0.37 13.43 5.54
N ASP A 32 -0.49 14.11 6.29
CA ASP A 32 -0.84 13.70 7.64
C ASP A 32 -2.03 12.73 7.68
N VAL A 33 -2.16 11.88 6.64
CA VAL A 33 -3.39 11.11 6.39
C VAL A 33 -3.16 9.60 6.36
N CYS A 34 -2.47 9.06 5.35
CA CYS A 34 -2.54 7.61 5.04
C CYS A 34 -1.91 6.66 6.08
N CYS A 35 -1.05 7.16 6.97
CA CYS A 35 -0.40 6.36 8.02
C CYS A 35 -1.02 6.55 9.41
N ARG A 36 -2.13 7.29 9.49
CA ARG A 36 -2.84 7.63 10.72
C ARG A 36 -4.27 7.14 10.63
N PHE A 37 -4.77 6.54 11.70
CA PHE A 37 -6.05 5.86 11.73
C PHE A 37 -6.85 6.29 12.96
N PRO A 38 -8.17 6.46 12.84
CA PRO A 38 -9.01 6.86 13.96
C PRO A 38 -9.25 5.71 14.95
N ASP A 39 -9.15 4.46 14.50
CA ASP A 39 -9.48 3.26 15.28
C ASP A 39 -8.46 2.13 15.05
N PRO A 40 -8.23 1.23 16.04
CA PRO A 40 -7.19 0.20 15.95
C PRO A 40 -7.53 -0.90 14.95
N ASP A 41 -8.81 -1.07 14.62
CA ASP A 41 -9.33 -2.11 13.75
C ASP A 41 -9.68 -1.57 12.36
N SER A 42 -9.16 -0.39 12.01
CA SER A 42 -9.60 0.36 10.83
C SER A 42 -9.53 -0.49 9.57
N ALA A 43 -10.61 -0.49 8.79
CA ALA A 43 -10.69 -1.27 7.56
C ALA A 43 -9.63 -0.87 6.53
N LEU A 44 -9.11 0.36 6.63
CA LEU A 44 -8.08 0.92 5.75
C LEU A 44 -6.65 0.61 6.19
N ARG A 45 -6.46 -0.15 7.30
CA ARG A 45 -5.13 -0.63 7.67
C ARG A 45 -4.55 -1.46 6.52
N PRO A 46 -3.30 -1.23 6.13
CA PRO A 46 -2.71 -1.96 5.01
C PRO A 46 -2.65 -3.44 5.31
N TYR A 47 -3.11 -4.24 4.35
CA TYR A 47 -2.86 -5.67 4.30
C TYR A 47 -1.47 -5.93 3.75
N PHE A 48 -0.76 -6.87 4.37
CA PHE A 48 0.51 -7.39 3.89
C PHE A 48 0.35 -8.86 3.52
N THR A 49 0.85 -9.24 2.35
CA THR A 49 1.05 -10.64 1.94
C THR A 49 2.23 -11.26 2.68
N GLU A 50 2.37 -12.58 2.64
CA GLU A 50 3.50 -13.30 3.24
C GLU A 50 4.88 -12.76 2.80
N HIS A 51 5.01 -12.41 1.51
CA HIS A 51 6.26 -11.87 0.98
C HIS A 51 6.54 -10.46 1.52
N GLU A 52 5.53 -9.60 1.56
CA GLU A 52 5.65 -8.23 2.09
C GLU A 52 5.89 -8.22 3.60
N ILE A 53 5.30 -9.15 4.35
CA ILE A 53 5.61 -9.36 5.77
C ILE A 53 7.10 -9.68 5.92
N THR A 54 7.61 -10.63 5.14
CA THR A 54 9.03 -11.02 5.19
C THR A 54 9.95 -9.83 4.89
N ALA A 55 9.64 -9.02 3.88
CA ALA A 55 10.37 -7.80 3.56
C ALA A 55 10.31 -6.76 4.68
N ALA A 56 9.12 -6.52 5.26
CA ALA A 56 8.93 -5.58 6.35
C ALA A 56 9.72 -5.96 7.61
N LEU A 57 9.75 -7.24 7.97
CA LEU A 57 10.55 -7.75 9.09
C LEU A 57 12.05 -7.53 8.85
N ALA A 58 12.54 -7.79 7.63
CA ALA A 58 13.94 -7.56 7.25
C ALA A 58 14.34 -6.08 7.34
N ARG A 59 13.37 -5.17 7.28
CA ARG A 59 13.53 -3.71 7.45
C ARG A 59 13.25 -3.21 8.87
N GLY A 60 13.05 -4.10 9.83
CA GLY A 60 12.94 -3.77 11.25
C GLY A 60 11.53 -3.40 11.72
N ILE A 61 10.48 -3.83 11.01
CA ILE A 61 9.14 -3.89 11.59
C ILE A 61 9.07 -5.07 12.56
N GLU A 62 8.48 -4.86 13.73
CA GLU A 62 8.38 -5.88 14.77
C GLU A 62 7.47 -7.04 14.36
N GLU A 63 7.81 -8.26 14.76
CA GLU A 63 7.01 -9.46 14.48
C GLU A 63 5.58 -9.35 15.03
N THR A 64 5.43 -8.71 16.19
CA THR A 64 4.14 -8.50 16.86
C THR A 64 3.20 -7.57 16.09
N ALA A 65 3.68 -6.87 15.06
CA ALA A 65 2.84 -6.07 14.19
C ALA A 65 1.96 -6.92 13.25
N PHE A 66 2.26 -8.21 13.08
CA PHE A 66 1.57 -9.08 12.13
C PHE A 66 0.89 -10.25 12.85
N PRO A 67 -0.45 -10.27 12.96
CA PRO A 67 -1.17 -11.33 13.66
C PRO A 67 -1.11 -12.68 12.91
N ALA A 68 -0.84 -12.68 11.60
CA ALA A 68 -0.64 -13.91 10.82
C ALA A 68 0.46 -13.74 9.76
N ARG A 69 1.32 -14.76 9.62
CA ARG A 69 2.48 -14.76 8.72
C ARG A 69 2.17 -14.97 7.24
N ARG A 70 1.08 -15.67 6.92
CA ARG A 70 0.65 -15.92 5.52
C ARG A 70 -0.01 -14.69 4.88
N GLY A 71 -0.32 -13.70 5.69
CA GLY A 71 -0.89 -12.44 5.28
C GLY A 71 -1.87 -11.93 6.32
N SER A 72 -1.84 -10.63 6.58
CA SER A 72 -2.71 -9.99 7.56
C SER A 72 -2.70 -8.47 7.41
N GLN A 73 -3.75 -7.82 7.92
CA GLN A 73 -3.66 -6.40 8.23
C GLN A 73 -2.71 -6.18 9.41
N VAL A 74 -1.94 -5.11 9.32
CA VAL A 74 -0.99 -4.74 10.37
C VAL A 74 -1.72 -4.28 11.64
N ILE A 75 -1.18 -4.62 12.80
CA ILE A 75 -1.61 -4.09 14.09
C ILE A 75 -1.03 -2.69 14.25
N LEU A 76 -1.90 -1.73 14.56
CA LEU A 76 -1.50 -0.34 14.74
C LEU A 76 -0.95 -0.08 16.14
N VAL A 77 -0.12 0.96 16.25
CA VAL A 77 0.40 1.44 17.52
C VAL A 77 -0.37 2.70 17.94
N PRO A 78 -0.75 2.87 19.21
CA PRO A 78 -1.36 4.12 19.68
C PRO A 78 -0.44 5.32 19.42
N ALA A 79 -1.01 6.44 18.98
CA ALA A 79 -0.26 7.68 18.83
C ALA A 79 0.18 8.23 20.21
N SER A 80 1.33 8.89 20.26
CA SER A 80 1.91 9.38 21.53
C SER A 80 1.13 10.53 22.17
N ASP A 81 0.38 11.28 21.36
CA ASP A 81 -0.51 12.36 21.80
C ASP A 81 -1.87 11.84 22.31
N GLY A 82 -2.12 10.52 22.19
CA GLY A 82 -3.37 9.88 22.58
C GLY A 82 -4.47 9.94 21.52
N GLU A 83 -4.21 10.56 20.37
CA GLU A 83 -5.20 10.78 19.31
C GLU A 83 -5.02 9.75 18.20
N GLY A 84 -5.77 8.65 18.31
CA GLY A 84 -5.82 7.60 17.30
C GLY A 84 -4.59 6.68 17.27
N TYR A 85 -4.30 6.17 16.09
CA TYR A 85 -3.36 5.06 15.89
C TYR A 85 -2.49 5.29 14.66
N LEU A 86 -1.27 4.75 14.68
CA LEU A 86 -0.27 4.90 13.65
C LEU A 86 0.10 3.54 13.05
N CYS A 87 0.43 3.54 11.75
CA CYS A 87 1.11 2.41 11.13
C CYS A 87 2.47 2.18 11.84
N PRO A 88 2.84 0.95 12.20
CA PRO A 88 4.12 0.69 12.87
C PRO A 88 5.33 1.02 11.99
N ALA A 89 5.18 1.10 10.66
CA ALA A 89 6.25 1.53 9.77
C ALA A 89 6.46 3.06 9.74
N PHE A 90 5.51 3.84 10.27
CA PHE A 90 5.54 5.29 10.26
C PHE A 90 6.27 5.83 11.50
N ASP A 91 7.22 6.73 11.27
CA ASP A 91 7.86 7.52 12.31
C ASP A 91 7.24 8.92 12.34
N ALA A 92 6.44 9.20 13.38
CA ALA A 92 5.77 10.49 13.56
C ALA A 92 6.74 11.65 13.82
N THR A 93 7.96 11.38 14.32
CA THR A 93 8.97 12.42 14.60
C THR A 93 9.57 12.95 13.31
N THR A 94 9.85 12.06 12.37
CA THR A 94 10.50 12.40 11.10
C THR A 94 9.51 12.49 9.93
N SER A 95 8.26 12.08 10.12
CA SER A 95 7.25 11.93 9.08
C SER A 95 7.71 11.03 7.93
N THR A 96 8.44 9.95 8.27
CA THR A 96 8.96 9.00 7.28
C THR A 96 8.39 7.61 7.46
N CYS A 97 8.36 6.84 6.37
CA CYS A 97 8.04 5.42 6.40
C CYS A 97 9.33 4.61 6.28
N ARG A 98 9.57 3.70 7.24
CA ARG A 98 10.76 2.84 7.27
C ARG A 98 10.86 1.88 6.10
N ILE A 99 9.72 1.55 5.49
CA ILE A 99 9.61 0.62 4.36
C ILE A 99 9.17 1.32 3.07
N TYR A 100 9.41 2.62 2.90
CA TYR A 100 8.82 3.42 1.81
C TYR A 100 9.00 2.82 0.40
N GLU A 101 10.20 2.31 0.12
CA GLU A 101 10.55 1.71 -1.18
C GLU A 101 9.98 0.29 -1.37
N GLU A 102 9.61 -0.38 -0.28
CA GLU A 102 9.10 -1.76 -0.25
C GLU A 102 7.73 -1.81 0.44
N ARG A 103 6.92 -0.76 0.22
CA ARG A 103 5.57 -0.64 0.77
C ARG A 103 4.70 -1.80 0.30
N PRO A 104 3.75 -2.28 1.12
CA PRO A 104 2.79 -3.27 0.67
C PRO A 104 1.93 -2.72 -0.47
N LEU A 105 1.36 -3.60 -1.27
CA LEU A 105 0.50 -3.29 -2.40
C LEU A 105 -0.60 -2.29 -2.04
N ASP A 106 -1.28 -2.47 -0.90
CA ASP A 106 -2.31 -1.55 -0.41
C ASP A 106 -1.80 -0.10 -0.28
N CYS A 107 -0.57 0.09 0.20
CA CYS A 107 0.03 1.42 0.31
C CYS A 107 0.49 1.98 -1.05
N GLN A 108 0.86 1.12 -2.00
CA GLN A 108 1.23 1.56 -3.35
C GLN A 108 0.00 2.01 -4.16
N LEU A 109 -1.18 1.44 -3.86
CA LEU A 109 -2.44 1.76 -4.51
C LEU A 109 -3.07 3.06 -4.05
N TYR A 110 -2.65 3.62 -2.91
CA TYR A 110 -3.20 4.87 -2.38
C TYR A 110 -3.26 5.97 -3.45
N PRO A 111 -4.42 6.64 -3.64
CA PRO A 111 -5.59 6.70 -2.76
C PRO A 111 -6.70 5.68 -3.04
N LEU A 112 -6.41 4.62 -3.80
CA LEU A 112 -7.34 3.54 -4.08
C LEU A 112 -7.28 2.47 -2.98
N ALA A 113 -8.40 1.80 -2.76
CA ALA A 113 -8.49 0.65 -1.84
C ALA A 113 -8.98 -0.57 -2.62
N LEU A 114 -8.33 -1.71 -2.39
CA LEU A 114 -8.85 -2.99 -2.86
C LEU A 114 -9.96 -3.43 -1.91
N MET A 115 -11.15 -3.63 -2.46
CA MET A 115 -12.28 -4.17 -1.73
C MET A 115 -12.65 -5.51 -2.35
N TRP A 116 -12.96 -6.48 -1.48
CA TRP A 116 -13.47 -7.76 -1.91
C TRP A 116 -14.99 -7.74 -1.94
N GLU A 117 -15.58 -8.13 -3.08
CA GLU A 117 -17.01 -8.41 -3.19
C GLU A 117 -17.25 -9.92 -3.31
N ALA A 118 -18.09 -10.47 -2.43
CA ALA A 118 -18.36 -11.91 -2.41
C ALA A 118 -19.34 -12.38 -3.51
N ARG A 119 -20.02 -11.46 -4.20
CA ARG A 119 -21.08 -11.75 -5.16
C ARG A 119 -20.50 -11.77 -6.58
N HIS A 120 -20.52 -12.92 -7.25
CA HIS A 120 -20.12 -13.04 -8.65
C HIS A 120 -21.27 -13.43 -9.60
N ASP A 121 -22.51 -13.54 -9.11
CA ASP A 121 -23.66 -13.94 -9.92
C ASP A 121 -24.74 -12.85 -9.97
N GLN A 122 -24.86 -12.22 -11.14
CA GLN A 122 -26.13 -11.75 -11.72
C GLN A 122 -26.21 -12.24 -13.17
#